data_AF-A0A066WZD2-F1
#
_entry.id   AF-A0A066WZD2-F1
#
_cell.length_a   1.000
_cell.length_b   1.000
_cell.length_c   1.000
_cell.angle_alpha   90.00
_cell.angle_beta   90.00
_cell.angle_gamma   90.00
#
_symmetry.space_group_name_H-M   'P 1'
#
loop_
_entity.id
_entity.type
_entity.pdbx_description
1 polymer ?
#
loop_
_entity_poly.entity_id
_entity_poly.type
_entity_poly.pdbx_seq_one_letter_code
_entity_poly.pdbx_strand_id
1 'polypeptide(L)'
;MGKYGRIIWGNIAALGITMAVCMGVLLASCKPIPALWNEKLGYCSIPNGWMLVSYAGSVVLAMVDWTFAIIPFFLIRGLQMPKGRKTLVQVILSLGIISSAAGLVRMGYYHSYDTTKYPNESLYNWGQAVLWSVLEGGLGIIASSLPPLLKLISTYRRRSPKEIDPERGLRLRGEVASL
;
A
#
# COMPACT_ATOMS: atom_id res chain seq x y z
N MET A 1 5.82 24.72 -5.05
CA MET A 1 6.26 23.30 -5.08
C MET A 1 7.31 22.93 -4.01
N GLY A 2 8.03 23.87 -3.37
CA GLY A 2 9.22 23.54 -2.55
C GLY A 2 9.02 22.97 -1.14
N LYS A 3 7.82 23.00 -0.55
CA LYS A 3 7.59 22.42 0.81
C LYS A 3 7.25 20.93 0.74
N TYR A 4 6.31 20.53 -0.12
CA TYR A 4 5.91 19.13 -0.32
C TYR A 4 7.02 18.28 -0.94
N GLY A 5 7.82 18.83 -1.87
CA GLY A 5 8.95 18.12 -2.46
C GLY A 5 9.98 17.69 -1.42
N ARG A 6 10.28 18.56 -0.43
CA ARG A 6 11.20 18.22 0.66
C ARG A 6 10.69 17.09 1.55
N ILE A 7 9.38 17.05 1.82
CA ILE A 7 8.76 15.97 2.59
C ILE A 7 8.87 14.64 1.83
N ILE A 8 8.58 14.64 0.53
CA ILE A 8 8.66 13.42 -0.30
C ILE A 8 10.10 12.91 -0.38
N TRP A 9 11.07 13.78 -0.66
CA TRP A 9 12.50 13.41 -0.67
C TRP A 9 12.98 12.91 0.68
N GLY A 10 12.51 13.51 1.78
CA GLY A 10 12.81 13.04 3.14
C GLY A 10 12.29 11.63 3.41
N ASN A 11 11.05 11.32 3.00
CA ASN A 11 10.48 9.97 3.14
C ASN A 11 11.25 8.95 2.28
N ILE A 12 11.60 9.29 1.03
CA ILE A 12 12.40 8.41 0.16
C ILE A 12 13.77 8.13 0.77
N ALA A 13 14.45 9.16 1.29
CA ALA A 13 15.74 8.98 1.96
C ALA A 13 15.61 8.10 3.21
N ALA A 14 14.57 8.31 4.04
CA ALA A 14 14.32 7.50 5.22
C ALA A 14 14.08 6.01 4.89
N LEU A 15 13.31 5.73 3.83
CA LEU A 15 13.11 4.36 3.34
C LEU A 15 14.42 3.73 2.84
N GLY A 16 15.21 4.49 2.06
CA GLY A 16 16.50 4.03 1.55
C GLY A 16 17.50 3.72 2.67
N ILE A 17 17.57 4.58 3.68
CA ILE A 17 18.40 4.37 4.87
C ILE A 17 17.94 3.12 5.62
N THR A 18 16.63 2.98 5.87
CA THR A 18 16.07 1.81 6.56
C THR A 18 16.43 0.51 5.83
N MET A 19 16.31 0.49 4.50
CA MET A 19 16.66 -0.67 3.68
C MET A 19 18.16 -1.00 3.76
N ALA A 20 19.02 0.02 3.69
CA ALA A 20 20.47 -0.16 3.81
C ALA A 20 20.88 -0.68 5.19
N VAL A 21 20.25 -0.18 6.27
CA VAL A 21 20.49 -0.62 7.64
C VAL A 21 20.04 -2.07 7.82
N CYS A 22 18.84 -2.45 7.38
CA CYS A 22 18.36 -3.83 7.45
C CYS A 22 19.28 -4.78 6.68
N MET A 23 19.70 -4.41 5.48
CA MET A 23 20.62 -5.22 4.66
C MET A 23 21.99 -5.37 5.35
N GLY A 24 22.55 -4.27 5.89
CA GLY A 24 23.83 -4.30 6.60
C GLY A 24 23.78 -5.18 7.85
N VAL A 25 22.68 -5.10 8.61
CA VAL A 25 22.47 -5.91 9.82
C VAL A 25 22.29 -7.39 9.47
N LEU A 26 21.56 -7.75 8.39
CA LEU A 26 21.46 -9.14 7.91
C LEU A 26 22.83 -9.76 7.62
N LEU A 27 23.65 -9.02 6.87
CA LEU A 27 24.95 -9.49 6.43
C LEU A 27 25.98 -9.55 7.57
N ALA A 28 25.78 -8.76 8.63
CA ALA A 28 26.65 -8.71 9.80
C ALA A 28 26.21 -9.64 10.95
N SER A 29 24.93 -10.00 11.03
CA SER A 29 24.38 -10.72 12.19
C SER A 29 24.84 -12.18 12.30
N CYS A 30 25.13 -12.85 11.18
CA CYS A 30 25.51 -14.27 11.17
C CYS A 30 26.65 -14.55 10.19
N LYS A 31 27.60 -15.38 10.62
CA LYS A 31 28.68 -15.90 9.79
C LYS A 31 28.68 -17.43 9.90
N PRO A 32 28.49 -18.19 8.81
CA PRO A 32 28.10 -17.80 7.45
C PRO A 32 26.60 -17.48 7.30
N ILE A 33 26.19 -16.75 6.24
CA ILE A 33 24.78 -16.40 5.93
C ILE A 33 23.81 -17.61 6.00
N PRO A 34 24.16 -18.83 5.52
CA PRO A 34 23.29 -20.01 5.67
C PRO A 34 22.98 -20.40 7.12
N ALA A 35 23.75 -19.92 8.11
CA ALA A 35 23.45 -20.12 9.53
C ALA A 35 22.17 -19.39 9.99
N LEU A 36 21.66 -18.44 9.20
CA LEU A 36 20.38 -17.78 9.46
C LEU A 36 19.18 -18.75 9.34
N TRP A 37 19.30 -19.77 8.47
CA TRP A 37 18.24 -20.75 8.19
C TRP A 37 18.51 -22.11 8.83
N ASN A 38 19.77 -22.39 9.15
CA ASN A 38 20.21 -23.60 9.82
C ASN A 38 21.08 -23.23 11.02
N GLU A 39 20.47 -23.22 12.20
CA GLU A 39 21.12 -22.93 13.49
C GLU A 39 22.31 -23.86 13.80
N LYS A 40 22.41 -24.99 13.09
CA LYS A 40 23.47 -26.00 13.24
C LYS A 40 24.74 -25.71 12.43
N LEU A 41 24.74 -24.74 11.51
CA LEU A 41 25.83 -24.50 10.53
C LEU A 41 26.74 -23.29 10.83
N GLY A 42 26.51 -22.53 11.91
CA GLY A 42 27.35 -21.37 12.24
C GLY A 42 27.03 -20.69 13.56
N TYR A 43 27.68 -19.53 13.78
CA TYR A 43 27.48 -18.69 14.97
C TYR A 43 26.86 -17.34 14.57
N CYS A 44 25.80 -16.95 15.27
CA CYS A 44 25.23 -15.62 15.16
C CYS A 44 25.59 -14.82 16.42
N SER A 45 26.25 -13.68 16.24
CA SER A 45 26.77 -12.88 17.36
C SER A 45 25.69 -12.08 18.10
N ILE A 46 24.51 -11.93 17.48
CA ILE A 46 23.43 -11.08 17.99
C ILE A 46 22.12 -11.88 17.96
N PRO A 47 21.83 -12.70 18.98
CA PRO A 47 20.50 -13.26 19.13
C PRO A 47 19.52 -12.08 19.30
N ASN A 48 18.54 -11.94 18.40
CA ASN A 48 17.45 -10.94 18.44
C ASN A 48 17.73 -9.54 17.86
N GLY A 49 18.96 -9.17 17.52
CA GLY A 49 19.26 -7.84 16.95
C GLY A 49 18.57 -7.58 15.61
N TRP A 50 18.51 -8.61 14.76
CA TRP A 50 17.80 -8.60 13.49
C TRP A 50 16.30 -8.30 13.64
N MET A 51 15.66 -8.89 14.67
CA MET A 51 14.23 -8.73 14.93
C MET A 51 13.91 -7.31 15.38
N LEU A 52 14.74 -6.73 16.26
CA LEU A 52 14.59 -5.35 16.71
C LEU A 52 14.75 -4.34 15.57
N VAL A 53 15.74 -4.54 14.70
CA VAL A 53 15.98 -3.66 13.54
C VAL A 53 14.85 -3.78 12.52
N SER A 54 14.36 -4.99 12.26
CA SER A 54 13.22 -5.22 11.36
C SER A 54 11.93 -4.61 11.88
N TYR A 55 11.72 -4.66 13.20
CA TYR A 55 10.60 -4.01 13.86
C TYR A 55 10.66 -2.49 13.71
N ALA A 56 11.81 -1.88 14.06
CA ALA A 56 12.01 -0.45 13.92
C ALA A 56 11.83 0.01 12.45
N GLY A 57 12.36 -0.76 11.51
CA GLY A 57 12.21 -0.48 10.08
C GLY A 57 10.75 -0.54 9.62
N SER A 58 9.98 -1.52 10.09
CA SER A 58 8.56 -1.67 9.75
C SER A 58 7.70 -0.52 10.27
N VAL A 59 8.02 -0.01 11.47
CA VAL A 59 7.36 1.19 12.02
C VAL A 59 7.63 2.42 11.14
N VAL A 60 8.87 2.59 10.68
CA VAL A 60 9.23 3.69 9.78
C VAL A 60 8.49 3.57 8.45
N LEU A 61 8.43 2.37 7.86
CA LEU A 61 7.66 2.10 6.64
C LEU A 61 6.19 2.48 6.79
N ALA A 62 5.55 2.08 7.90
CA ALA A 62 4.15 2.43 8.17
C ALA A 62 3.93 3.94 8.33
N MET A 63 4.86 4.64 9.00
CA MET A 63 4.79 6.11 9.12
C MET A 63 4.90 6.81 7.76
N VAL A 64 5.73 6.27 6.86
CA VAL A 64 5.88 6.79 5.50
C VAL A 64 4.58 6.57 4.70
N ASP A 65 3.94 5.41 4.81
CA ASP A 65 2.63 5.13 4.17
C ASP A 65 1.56 6.12 4.63
N TRP A 66 1.48 6.40 5.93
CA TRP A 66 0.54 7.37 6.48
C TRP A 66 0.84 8.78 5.97
N THR A 67 2.11 9.16 5.89
CA THR A 67 2.53 10.45 5.35
C THR A 67 2.12 10.58 3.89
N PHE A 68 2.33 9.55 3.07
CA PHE A 68 1.89 9.52 1.68
C PHE A 68 0.37 9.48 1.52
N ALA A 69 -0.38 8.91 2.46
CA ALA A 69 -1.83 8.95 2.44
C ALA A 69 -2.39 10.35 2.77
N ILE A 70 -1.73 11.07 3.68
CA ILE A 70 -2.15 12.38 4.17
C ILE A 70 -1.89 13.49 3.12
N ILE A 71 -0.77 13.43 2.39
CA ILE A 71 -0.41 14.42 1.36
C ILE A 71 -1.54 14.66 0.33
N PRO A 72 -2.04 13.64 -0.40
CA PRO A 72 -3.09 13.83 -1.39
C PRO A 72 -4.42 14.22 -0.73
N PHE A 73 -4.68 13.82 0.51
CA PHE A 73 -5.89 14.23 1.23
C PHE A 73 -5.95 15.75 1.43
N PHE A 74 -4.85 16.36 1.89
CA PHE A 74 -4.75 17.81 2.02
C PHE A 74 -4.80 18.52 0.67
N LEU A 75 -4.13 17.96 -0.35
CA LEU A 75 -4.12 18.51 -1.69
C LEU A 75 -5.53 18.56 -2.31
N ILE A 76 -6.33 17.49 -2.13
CA ILE A 76 -7.67 17.36 -2.70
C ILE A 76 -8.69 18.26 -1.99
N ARG A 77 -8.49 18.60 -0.71
CA ARG A 77 -9.38 19.53 0.00
C ARG A 77 -9.42 20.93 -0.62
N GLY A 78 -8.30 21.39 -1.18
CA GLY A 78 -8.20 22.73 -1.79
C GLY A 78 -8.63 22.80 -3.26
N LEU A 79 -8.90 21.66 -3.91
CA LEU A 79 -9.12 21.60 -5.35
C LEU A 79 -10.60 21.37 -5.69
N GLN A 80 -11.19 22.22 -6.55
CA GLN A 80 -12.58 22.13 -7.00
C GLN A 80 -12.78 20.94 -7.96
N MET A 81 -12.88 19.74 -7.40
CA MET A 81 -13.14 18.49 -8.11
C MET A 81 -14.59 18.02 -7.92
N PRO A 82 -15.18 17.31 -8.91
CA PRO A 82 -16.52 16.72 -8.77
C PRO A 82 -16.54 15.68 -7.64
N LYS A 83 -17.60 15.71 -6.82
CA LYS A 83 -17.74 14.93 -5.58
C LYS A 83 -17.46 13.42 -5.76
N GLY A 84 -17.90 12.82 -6.87
CA GLY A 84 -17.68 11.39 -7.14
C GLY A 84 -16.21 10.99 -7.25
N ARG A 85 -15.35 11.83 -7.85
CA ARG A 85 -13.90 11.55 -7.91
C ARG A 85 -13.23 11.76 -6.55
N LYS A 86 -13.73 12.71 -5.77
CA LYS A 86 -13.22 13.00 -4.43
C LYS A 86 -13.43 11.82 -3.48
N THR A 87 -14.64 11.27 -3.40
CA THR A 87 -14.96 10.10 -2.58
C THR A 87 -14.07 8.91 -2.91
N LEU A 88 -13.88 8.68 -4.20
CA LEU A 88 -13.18 7.53 -4.71
C LEU A 88 -11.67 7.57 -4.42
N VAL A 89 -11.04 8.75 -4.51
CA VAL A 89 -9.66 8.91 -4.06
C VAL A 89 -9.54 8.70 -2.56
N GLN A 90 -10.52 9.16 -1.77
CA GLN A 90 -10.53 8.90 -0.32
C GLN A 90 -10.61 7.40 0.01
N VAL A 91 -11.43 6.63 -0.74
CA VAL A 91 -11.51 5.17 -0.58
C VAL A 91 -10.17 4.51 -0.85
N ILE A 92 -9.48 4.85 -1.94
CA ILE A 92 -8.16 4.27 -2.27
C ILE A 92 -7.15 4.56 -1.16
N LEU A 93 -7.10 5.80 -0.67
CA LEU A 93 -6.16 6.19 0.39
C LEU A 93 -6.45 5.44 1.70
N SER A 94 -7.73 5.23 2.03
CA SER A 94 -8.12 4.47 3.23
C SER A 94 -7.72 2.99 3.14
N LEU A 95 -7.84 2.37 1.96
CA LEU A 95 -7.43 0.97 1.75
C LEU A 95 -5.92 0.79 1.96
N GLY A 96 -5.10 1.77 1.55
CA GLY A 96 -3.65 1.75 1.80
C GLY A 96 -3.31 1.82 3.30
N ILE A 97 -4.00 2.66 4.07
CA ILE A 97 -3.81 2.75 5.53
C ILE A 97 -4.22 1.44 6.21
N ILE A 98 -5.35 0.84 5.81
CA ILE A 98 -5.82 -0.44 6.35
C ILE A 98 -4.82 -1.56 6.04
N SER A 99 -4.26 -1.59 4.82
CA SER A 99 -3.22 -2.53 4.43
C SER A 99 -1.96 -2.39 5.30
N SER A 100 -1.50 -1.15 5.52
CA SER A 100 -0.32 -0.89 6.36
C SER A 100 -0.58 -1.26 7.83
N ALA A 101 -1.79 -0.99 8.35
CA ALA A 101 -2.19 -1.40 9.69
C ALA A 101 -2.26 -2.92 9.86
N ALA A 102 -2.74 -3.65 8.85
CA ALA A 102 -2.73 -5.11 8.81
C ALA A 102 -1.30 -5.68 8.94
N GLY A 103 -0.33 -5.10 8.21
CA GLY A 103 1.08 -5.47 8.31
C GLY A 103 1.69 -5.17 9.68
N LEU A 104 1.30 -4.06 10.31
CA LEU A 104 1.76 -3.69 11.65
C LEU A 104 1.22 -4.64 12.73
N VAL A 105 -0.06 -5.04 12.63
CA VAL A 105 -0.67 -6.04 13.52
C VAL A 105 0.06 -7.37 13.43
N ARG A 106 0.39 -7.82 12.21
CA ARG A 106 1.23 -9.01 11.98
C ARG A 106 2.57 -8.90 12.72
N MET A 107 3.24 -7.74 12.66
CA MET A 107 4.49 -7.48 13.38
C MET A 107 4.32 -7.48 14.91
N GLY A 108 3.20 -6.99 15.43
CA GLY A 108 2.88 -7.02 16.86
C GLY A 108 2.73 -8.45 17.41
N TYR A 109 2.18 -9.37 16.60
CA TYR A 109 2.14 -10.77 16.99
C TYR A 109 3.53 -11.35 17.20
N TYR A 110 4.56 -10.93 16.44
CA TYR A 110 5.95 -11.44 16.56
C TYR A 110 6.51 -11.32 17.99
N HIS A 111 6.06 -10.34 18.78
CA HIS A 111 6.47 -10.16 20.17
C HIS A 111 5.82 -11.18 21.14
N SER A 112 4.73 -11.82 20.74
CA SER A 112 4.04 -12.87 21.52
C SER A 112 4.58 -14.28 21.24
N TYR A 113 5.54 -14.43 20.33
CA TYR A 113 6.22 -15.70 20.04
C TYR A 113 7.45 -15.90 20.92
N ASP A 114 7.42 -15.45 22.18
CA ASP A 114 8.42 -15.92 23.14
C ASP A 114 8.18 -17.43 23.33
N THR A 115 8.99 -18.22 22.62
CA THR A 115 8.95 -19.68 22.47
C THR A 115 9.15 -20.42 23.79
N THR A 116 9.38 -19.70 24.89
CA THR A 116 9.49 -20.25 26.24
C THR A 116 8.16 -20.57 26.90
N LYS A 117 7.01 -20.02 26.46
CA LYS A 117 5.75 -20.12 27.23
C LYS A 117 4.71 -21.12 26.71
N TYR A 118 4.57 -21.36 25.39
CA TYR A 118 3.53 -22.25 24.83
C TYR A 118 3.94 -22.97 23.52
N PRO A 119 4.55 -24.17 23.57
CA PRO A 119 5.03 -24.90 22.38
C PRO A 119 3.91 -25.45 21.47
N ASN A 120 2.68 -25.61 21.98
CA ASN A 120 1.55 -26.19 21.25
C ASN A 120 0.76 -25.18 20.40
N GLU A 121 1.09 -23.89 20.50
CA GLU A 121 0.31 -22.78 19.91
C GLU A 121 1.03 -22.11 18.73
N SER A 122 2.27 -22.53 18.44
CA SER A 122 3.08 -21.99 17.35
C SER A 122 2.34 -22.06 16.00
N LEU A 123 1.75 -23.21 15.66
CA LEU A 123 1.03 -23.39 14.40
C LEU A 123 -0.19 -22.47 14.25
N TYR A 124 -0.90 -22.17 15.35
CA TYR A 124 -2.07 -21.30 15.33
C TYR A 124 -1.69 -19.85 15.03
N ASN A 125 -0.64 -19.35 15.69
CA ASN A 125 -0.14 -17.99 15.47
C ASN A 125 0.46 -17.81 14.07
N TRP A 126 1.17 -18.83 13.57
CA TRP A 126 1.66 -18.84 12.18
C TRP A 126 0.52 -18.79 11.16
N GLY A 127 -0.54 -19.58 11.36
CA GLY A 127 -1.73 -19.54 10.50
C GLY A 127 -2.38 -18.16 10.47
N GLN A 128 -2.48 -17.52 11.63
CA GLN A 128 -3.01 -16.15 11.73
C GLN A 128 -2.11 -15.13 11.01
N ALA A 129 -0.78 -15.23 11.13
CA ALA A 129 0.15 -14.36 10.41
C ALA A 129 0.03 -14.50 8.88
N VAL A 130 -0.16 -15.73 8.39
CA VAL A 130 -0.38 -16.00 6.95
C VAL A 130 -1.70 -15.38 6.47
N LEU A 131 -2.79 -15.54 7.22
CA LEU A 131 -4.08 -14.93 6.88
C LEU A 131 -3.98 -13.40 6.77
N TRP A 132 -3.33 -12.75 7.74
CA TRP A 132 -3.09 -11.30 7.70
C TRP A 132 -2.24 -10.89 6.49
N SER A 133 -1.25 -11.71 6.10
CA SER A 133 -0.39 -11.44 4.95
C SER A 133 -1.15 -11.54 3.62
N VAL A 134 -2.08 -12.50 3.51
CA VAL A 134 -2.96 -12.63 2.33
C VAL A 134 -3.92 -11.45 2.24
N LEU A 135 -4.48 -11.01 3.37
CA LEU A 135 -5.36 -9.84 3.41
C LEU A 135 -4.61 -8.55 3.06
N GLU A 136 -3.42 -8.36 3.62
CA GLU A 136 -2.53 -7.23 3.31
C GLU A 136 -2.21 -7.19 1.80
N GLY A 137 -1.76 -8.32 1.24
CA GLY A 137 -1.49 -8.42 -0.19
C GLY A 137 -2.72 -8.16 -1.06
N GLY A 138 -3.88 -8.72 -0.69
CA GLY A 138 -5.15 -8.50 -1.40
C GLY A 138 -5.59 -7.04 -1.40
N LEU A 139 -5.52 -6.36 -0.26
CA LEU A 139 -5.81 -4.93 -0.14
C LEU A 139 -4.85 -4.07 -0.96
N GLY A 140 -3.56 -4.42 -0.98
CA GLY A 140 -2.55 -3.75 -1.81
C GLY A 140 -2.83 -3.86 -3.32
N ILE A 141 -3.23 -5.05 -3.80
CA ILE A 141 -3.58 -5.27 -5.21
C ILE A 141 -4.82 -4.46 -5.60
N ILE A 142 -5.85 -4.46 -4.74
CA ILE A 142 -7.05 -3.65 -4.96
C ILE A 142 -6.67 -2.17 -5.02
N ALA A 143 -5.95 -1.67 -4.01
CA ALA A 143 -5.55 -0.27 -3.92
C ALA A 143 -4.74 0.21 -5.14
N SER A 144 -3.85 -0.64 -5.68
CA SER A 144 -3.04 -0.31 -6.86
C SER A 144 -3.80 -0.38 -8.20
N SER A 145 -4.83 -1.23 -8.29
CA SER A 145 -5.65 -1.42 -9.50
C SER A 145 -6.76 -0.37 -9.67
N LEU A 146 -7.16 0.28 -8.58
CA LEU A 146 -8.23 1.29 -8.61
C LEU A 146 -7.87 2.53 -9.45
N PRO A 147 -6.73 3.24 -9.27
CA PRO A 147 -6.45 4.48 -10.01
C PRO A 147 -6.53 4.34 -11.55
N PRO A 148 -5.96 3.28 -12.17
CA PRO A 148 -6.13 3.01 -13.60
C PRO A 148 -7.60 2.79 -14.01
N LEU A 149 -8.35 2.03 -13.22
CA LEU A 149 -9.76 1.72 -13.48
C LEU A 149 -10.60 3.00 -13.54
N LEU A 150 -10.31 3.97 -12.67
CA LEU A 150 -11.02 5.24 -12.62
C LEU A 150 -10.73 6.13 -13.81
N LYS A 151 -9.47 6.11 -14.26
CA LYS A 151 -9.08 6.77 -15.49
C LYS A 151 -9.87 6.17 -16.65
N LEU A 152 -9.94 4.84 -16.75
CA LEU A 152 -10.67 4.13 -17.78
C LEU A 152 -12.18 4.43 -17.77
N ILE A 153 -12.84 4.33 -16.61
CA ILE A 153 -14.28 4.64 -16.47
C ILE A 153 -14.54 6.09 -16.86
N SER A 154 -13.66 7.02 -16.48
CA SER A 154 -13.83 8.43 -16.83
C SER A 154 -13.68 8.70 -18.32
N THR A 155 -12.78 7.97 -19.00
CA THR A 155 -12.59 8.04 -20.45
C THR A 155 -13.77 7.40 -21.17
N TYR A 156 -14.23 6.23 -20.72
CA TYR A 156 -15.40 5.55 -21.28
C TYR A 156 -16.67 6.40 -21.16
N ARG A 157 -16.92 7.00 -19.99
CA ARG A 157 -18.07 7.90 -19.78
C ARG A 157 -18.02 9.16 -20.65
N ARG A 158 -16.82 9.64 -21.01
CA ARG A 158 -16.67 10.73 -21.99
C ARG A 158 -16.92 10.26 -23.42
N ARG A 159 -16.68 8.98 -23.71
CA ARG A 159 -16.79 8.39 -25.04
C ARG A 159 -18.21 7.92 -25.37
N SER A 160 -19.07 7.73 -24.37
CA SER A 160 -20.49 7.46 -24.62
C SER A 160 -21.04 8.61 -25.47
N PRO A 161 -21.41 8.36 -26.74
CA PRO A 161 -22.07 9.37 -27.55
C PRO A 161 -23.29 9.80 -26.77
N LYS A 162 -23.53 11.11 -26.67
CA LYS A 162 -24.89 11.57 -26.36
C LYS A 162 -25.82 10.82 -27.30
N GLU A 163 -26.82 10.18 -26.73
CA GLU A 163 -27.95 9.57 -27.42
C GLU A 163 -28.28 10.38 -28.67
N ILE A 164 -28.33 9.70 -29.82
CA ILE A 164 -28.75 10.31 -31.09
C ILE A 164 -30.09 10.95 -30.83
N ASP A 165 -30.09 12.29 -30.77
CA ASP A 165 -31.29 13.09 -30.57
C ASP A 165 -32.29 12.78 -31.69
N PRO A 166 -33.40 12.07 -31.41
CA PRO A 166 -34.35 11.65 -32.45
C PRO A 166 -34.98 12.84 -33.17
N GLU A 167 -34.99 14.02 -32.54
CA GLU A 167 -35.43 15.30 -33.12
C GLU A 167 -34.57 15.74 -34.32
N ARG A 168 -33.27 15.43 -34.33
CA ARG A 168 -32.37 15.80 -35.44
C ARG A 168 -32.66 14.95 -36.69
N GLY A 169 -33.10 13.71 -36.51
CA GLY A 169 -33.56 12.84 -37.59
C GLY A 169 -34.89 13.30 -38.21
N LEU A 170 -35.81 13.82 -37.40
CA LEU A 170 -37.09 14.36 -37.89
C LEU A 170 -36.92 15.65 -38.70
N ARG A 171 -36.03 16.55 -38.27
CA ARG A 171 -35.75 17.81 -39.01
C ARG A 171 -35.18 17.55 -40.41
N LEU A 172 -34.26 16.59 -40.54
CA LEU A 172 -33.70 16.21 -41.83
C LEU A 172 -34.74 15.55 -42.75
N ARG A 173 -35.68 14.77 -42.20
CA ARG A 173 -36.79 14.21 -42.97
C ARG A 173 -37.77 15.28 -43.46
N GLY A 174 -38.02 16.31 -42.64
CA GLY A 174 -38.84 17.46 -43.01
C GLY A 174 -38.21 18.29 -44.14
N GLU A 175 -36.89 18.49 -44.09
CA GLU A 175 -36.15 19.29 -45.08
C GLU A 175 -36.06 18.59 -46.47
N VAL A 176 -35.97 17.26 -46.48
CA VAL A 176 -35.99 16.45 -47.73
C VAL A 176 -37.41 16.32 -48.31
N ALA A 177 -38.46 16.40 -47.48
CA ALA A 177 -39.85 16.36 -47.97
C ALA A 177 -40.32 17.70 -48.57
N SER A 178 -39.55 18.78 -48.41
CA SER A 178 -39.80 20.09 -49.00
C SER A 178 -39.01 20.37 -50.29
N LEU A 179 -38.24 19.40 -50.78
CA LEU A 179 -37.57 19.40 -52.09
C LEU A 179 -38.29 18.43 -53.04
#